data_AF-A0A841GIQ2-F1
#
_entry.id   AF-A0A841GIQ2-F1
#
_cell.length_a   1.000
_cell.length_b   1.000
_cell.length_c   1.000
_cell.angle_alpha   90.00
_cell.angle_beta   90.00
_cell.angle_gamma   90.00
#
_symmetry.space_group_name_H-M   'P 1'
#
loop_
_entity.id
_entity.type
_entity.pdbx_description
1 polymer ?
#
loop_
_entity_poly.entity_id
_entity_poly.type
_entity_poly.pdbx_seq_one_letter_code
_entity_poly.pdbx_strand_id
1 'polypeptide(L)'
;MSLFASNETVKLYIKDKKVVNKESDTWIEVPKELTAELREEAVTIFQNSKVEVTRDGNAILDLAAVNAVPYKFLTKVIKSWSESVPVNLENIKKVEATTLLNIWIKLQEMYNLGGSNAFGV
;
A
#
# COMPACT_ATOMS: atom_id res chain seq x y z
N MET A 1 -24.16 -4.73 -17.85
CA MET A 1 -23.14 -3.85 -17.25
C MET A 1 -23.31 -3.91 -15.74
N SER A 2 -22.61 -4.83 -15.07
CA SER A 2 -22.68 -4.94 -13.61
C SER A 2 -21.67 -3.98 -12.99
N LEU A 3 -22.19 -2.94 -12.33
CA LEU A 3 -21.45 -1.89 -11.60
C LEU A 3 -21.11 -2.32 -10.16
N PHE A 4 -20.86 -3.61 -9.94
CA PHE A 4 -20.44 -4.09 -8.63
C PHE A 4 -18.97 -4.39 -8.73
N ALA A 5 -18.14 -3.50 -8.17
CA ALA A 5 -16.78 -3.86 -7.80
C ALA A 5 -16.88 -5.19 -7.05
N SER A 6 -16.32 -6.25 -7.61
CA SER A 6 -16.25 -7.54 -6.95
C SER A 6 -15.66 -7.29 -5.56
N ASN A 7 -16.41 -7.59 -4.49
CA ASN A 7 -15.90 -7.63 -3.12
C ASN A 7 -14.88 -8.78 -2.92
N GLU A 8 -14.22 -9.20 -4.00
CA GLU A 8 -13.16 -10.16 -3.99
C GLU A 8 -11.97 -9.55 -3.25
N THR A 9 -11.55 -10.21 -2.18
CA THR A 9 -10.31 -9.89 -1.47
C THR A 9 -9.24 -10.88 -1.88
N VAL A 10 -7.99 -10.46 -1.80
CA VAL A 10 -6.82 -11.30 -1.98
C VAL A 10 -6.03 -11.36 -0.69
N LYS A 11 -5.51 -12.55 -0.37
CA LYS A 11 -4.60 -12.75 0.74
C LYS A 11 -3.18 -12.45 0.30
N LEU A 12 -2.55 -11.52 0.98
CA LEU A 12 -1.12 -11.25 0.86
C LEU A 12 -0.43 -11.86 2.08
N TYR A 13 0.50 -12.77 1.84
CA TYR A 13 1.26 -13.41 2.91
C TYR A 13 2.50 -12.58 3.22
N ILE A 14 2.87 -12.51 4.49
CA ILE A 14 3.99 -11.74 5.00
C ILE A 14 4.97 -12.71 5.64
N LYS A 15 6.24 -12.64 5.23
CA LYS A 15 7.33 -13.41 5.83
C LYS A 15 8.58 -12.54 5.87
N ASP A 16 9.29 -12.56 6.99
CA ASP A 16 10.50 -11.75 7.17
C ASP A 16 10.27 -10.26 6.82
N LYS A 17 9.12 -9.71 7.24
CA LYS A 17 8.69 -8.31 7.00
C LYS A 17 8.42 -7.96 5.52
N LYS A 18 8.43 -8.94 4.62
CA LYS A 18 8.20 -8.76 3.18
C LYS A 18 6.91 -9.45 2.76
N VAL A 19 6.25 -8.89 1.76
CA VAL A 19 5.11 -9.57 1.12
C VAL A 19 5.64 -10.68 0.21
N VAL A 20 5.18 -11.90 0.42
CA VAL A 20 5.61 -13.10 -0.30
C VAL A 20 4.43 -13.80 -0.97
N ASN A 21 4.71 -14.50 -2.07
CA ASN A 21 3.68 -15.26 -2.80
C ASN A 21 3.42 -16.65 -2.20
N LYS A 22 4.23 -17.09 -1.22
CA LYS A 22 4.06 -18.37 -0.54
C LYS A 22 3.26 -18.17 0.73
N GLU A 23 2.44 -19.17 1.07
CA GLU A 23 1.68 -19.15 2.32
C GLU A 23 2.62 -19.00 3.54
N SER A 24 2.19 -18.17 4.49
CA SER A 24 2.90 -17.82 5.71
C SER A 24 1.88 -17.65 6.84
N ASP A 25 2.33 -17.86 8.08
CA ASP A 25 1.50 -17.68 9.28
C ASP A 25 0.98 -16.24 9.39
N THR A 26 1.76 -15.27 8.90
CA THR A 26 1.35 -13.88 8.81
C THR A 26 0.74 -13.58 7.45
N TRP A 27 -0.47 -13.02 7.42
CA TRP A 27 -1.15 -12.62 6.19
C TRP A 27 -2.09 -11.44 6.42
N ILE A 28 -2.40 -10.72 5.36
CA ILE A 28 -3.41 -9.65 5.33
C ILE A 28 -4.39 -9.90 4.19
N GLU A 29 -5.64 -9.52 4.39
CA GLU A 29 -6.65 -9.49 3.33
C GLU A 29 -6.88 -8.06 2.87
N VAL A 30 -6.76 -7.86 1.57
CA VAL A 30 -6.98 -6.57 0.91
C VAL A 30 -7.93 -6.75 -0.27
N PRO A 31 -8.72 -5.75 -0.66
CA PRO A 31 -9.58 -5.85 -1.83
C PRO A 31 -8.73 -6.06 -3.09
N LYS A 32 -9.19 -6.91 -4.00
CA LYS A 32 -8.52 -7.18 -5.28
C LYS A 32 -8.43 -5.92 -6.14
N GLU A 33 -9.44 -5.05 -6.05
CA GLU A 33 -9.50 -3.77 -6.73
C GLU A 33 -9.92 -2.67 -5.73
N LEU A 34 -9.29 -1.50 -5.81
CA LEU A 34 -9.74 -0.33 -5.05
C LEU A 34 -10.97 0.29 -5.69
N THR A 35 -11.87 0.82 -4.87
CA THR A 35 -12.92 1.72 -5.35
C THR A 35 -12.29 3.00 -5.91
N ALA A 36 -13.01 3.72 -6.77
CA ALA A 36 -12.54 4.99 -7.34
C ALA A 36 -12.08 5.98 -6.25
N GLU A 37 -12.85 6.11 -5.17
CA GLU A 37 -12.52 6.96 -4.02
C GLU A 37 -11.20 6.56 -3.34
N LEU A 38 -11.01 5.27 -3.04
CA LEU A 38 -9.77 4.78 -2.42
C LEU A 38 -8.58 4.92 -3.38
N ARG A 39 -8.81 4.74 -4.68
CA ARG A 39 -7.76 4.92 -5.69
C ARG A 39 -7.30 6.37 -5.75
N GLU A 40 -8.22 7.33 -5.78
CA GLU A 40 -7.88 8.76 -5.75
C GLU A 40 -7.16 9.15 -4.45
N GLU A 41 -7.59 8.63 -3.30
CA GLU A 41 -6.90 8.82 -2.02
C GLU A 41 -5.47 8.26 -2.08
N ALA A 42 -5.29 7.06 -2.63
CA ALA A 42 -3.98 6.42 -2.75
C ALA A 42 -3.03 7.17 -3.71
N VAL A 43 -3.55 7.64 -4.85
CA VAL A 43 -2.80 8.47 -5.81
C VAL A 43 -2.42 9.81 -5.17
N THR A 44 -3.33 10.44 -4.44
CA THR A 44 -3.06 11.70 -3.73
C THR A 44 -1.98 11.52 -2.68
N ILE A 45 -2.02 10.44 -1.91
CA ILE A 45 -0.97 10.08 -0.94
C ILE A 45 0.36 9.89 -1.67
N PHE A 46 0.37 9.10 -2.75
CA PHE A 46 1.57 8.82 -3.53
C PHE A 46 2.18 10.08 -4.17
N GLN A 47 1.37 10.97 -4.73
CA GLN A 47 1.82 12.21 -5.34
C GLN A 47 2.30 13.23 -4.30
N ASN A 48 1.70 13.25 -3.11
CA ASN A 48 2.14 14.10 -2.00
C ASN A 48 3.40 13.58 -1.30
N SER A 49 3.75 12.30 -1.49
CA SER A 49 5.09 11.76 -1.23
C SER A 49 6.06 12.33 -2.27
N LYS A 50 6.33 13.63 -2.17
CA LYS A 50 7.05 14.48 -3.12
C LYS A 50 8.21 13.79 -3.84
N VAL A 51 8.00 13.54 -5.13
CA VAL A 51 9.08 13.57 -6.12
C VAL A 51 9.21 15.03 -6.54
N GLU A 52 10.09 15.79 -5.89
CA GLU A 52 10.42 17.13 -6.37
C GLU A 52 11.36 16.97 -7.57
N VAL A 53 10.78 16.98 -8.78
CA VAL A 53 11.56 17.13 -10.01
C VAL A 53 12.07 18.56 -10.03
N THR A 54 13.34 18.75 -9.68
CA THR A 54 13.97 20.06 -9.83
C THR A 54 14.04 20.42 -11.30
N ARG A 55 13.95 21.72 -11.58
CA ARG A 55 13.88 22.29 -12.94
C ARG A 55 15.12 22.00 -13.80
N ASP A 56 16.18 21.46 -13.17
CA ASP A 56 17.43 20.99 -13.77
C ASP A 56 17.41 19.52 -14.22
N GLY A 57 16.27 18.84 -14.17
CA GLY A 57 16.14 17.44 -14.60
C GLY A 57 16.59 16.43 -13.54
N ASN A 58 16.99 16.89 -12.35
CA ASN A 58 17.28 16.02 -11.20
C ASN A 58 16.01 15.81 -10.38
N ALA A 59 15.54 14.56 -10.29
CA ALA A 59 14.50 14.20 -9.33
C ALA A 59 15.14 14.11 -7.94
N ILE A 60 14.85 15.08 -7.05
CA ILE A 60 15.13 14.91 -5.63
C ILE A 60 13.98 14.09 -5.09
N LEU A 61 14.19 12.77 -5.02
CA LEU A 61 13.32 11.88 -4.28
C LEU A 61 13.58 12.18 -2.81
N ASP A 62 12.63 12.84 -2.14
CA ASP A 62 12.70 12.98 -0.70
C ASP A 62 12.36 11.60 -0.10
N LEU A 63 13.40 10.80 0.18
CA LEU A 63 13.23 9.47 0.77
C LEU A 63 12.44 9.52 2.08
N ALA A 64 12.42 10.66 2.79
CA ALA A 64 11.59 10.81 4.00
C ALA A 64 10.09 10.88 3.67
N ALA A 65 9.71 11.46 2.52
CA ALA A 65 8.34 11.53 2.04
C ALA A 65 7.88 10.22 1.36
N VAL A 66 8.81 9.51 0.68
CA VAL A 66 8.55 8.19 0.09
C VAL A 66 8.39 7.09 1.14
N ASN A 67 9.02 7.24 2.32
CA ASN A 67 8.90 6.33 3.45
C ASN A 67 7.70 6.63 4.38
N ALA A 68 6.84 7.60 4.05
CA ALA A 68 5.67 7.90 4.86
C ALA A 68 4.61 6.80 4.70
N VAL A 69 4.61 5.84 5.62
CA VAL A 69 3.59 4.79 5.69
C VAL A 69 2.20 5.43 5.83
N PRO A 70 1.26 5.21 4.89
CA PRO A 70 -0.05 5.83 4.97
C PRO A 70 -0.98 5.04 5.89
N TYR A 71 -0.75 5.15 7.21
CA TYR A 71 -1.46 4.38 8.24
C TYR A 71 -2.99 4.42 8.09
N LYS A 72 -3.57 5.61 7.84
CA LYS A 72 -5.02 5.79 7.65
C LYS A 72 -5.55 5.06 6.41
N PHE A 73 -4.77 5.05 5.34
CA PHE A 73 -5.15 4.35 4.12
C PHE A 73 -5.06 2.83 4.31
N LEU A 74 -3.99 2.35 4.92
CA LEU A 74 -3.81 0.93 5.24
C LEU A 74 -4.94 0.40 6.12
N THR A 75 -5.43 1.18 7.11
CA THR A 75 -6.60 0.78 7.92
C THR A 75 -7.91 0.67 7.12
N LYS A 76 -8.04 1.38 6.00
CA LYS A 76 -9.25 1.31 5.14
C LYS A 76 -9.20 0.14 4.15
N VAL A 77 -8.00 -0.15 3.66
CA VAL A 77 -7.75 -1.19 2.64
C VAL A 77 -7.62 -2.57 3.25
N ILE A 78 -6.87 -2.71 4.35
CA ILE A 78 -6.68 -4.00 5.01
C ILE A 78 -7.98 -4.37 5.74
N LYS A 79 -8.67 -5.39 5.23
CA LYS A 79 -9.95 -5.89 5.77
C LYS A 79 -9.75 -6.84 6.95
N SER A 80 -8.68 -7.62 6.92
CA SER A 80 -8.34 -8.56 7.98
C SER A 80 -6.83 -8.81 8.02
N TRP A 81 -6.36 -9.22 9.19
CA TRP A 81 -4.99 -9.61 9.46
C TRP A 81 -5.03 -11.01 10.08
N SER A 82 -4.03 -11.84 9.81
CA SER A 82 -3.79 -13.10 10.50
C SER A 82 -3.72 -12.98 12.03
N GLU A 83 -3.27 -11.84 12.54
CA GLU A 83 -3.36 -11.57 13.96
C GLU A 83 -4.81 -11.27 14.31
N SER A 84 -5.30 -11.83 15.41
CA SER A 84 -6.66 -11.57 15.93
C SER A 84 -6.80 -10.16 16.52
N VAL A 85 -6.07 -9.20 15.96
CA VAL A 85 -5.97 -7.81 16.38
C VAL A 85 -6.75 -6.97 15.35
N PRO A 86 -7.70 -6.14 15.79
CA PRO A 86 -8.46 -5.31 14.87
C PRO A 86 -7.54 -4.33 14.15
N VAL A 87 -7.74 -4.21 12.84
CA VAL A 87 -6.98 -3.34 11.94
C VAL A 87 -7.43 -1.88 12.14
N ASN A 88 -7.00 -1.29 13.25
CA ASN A 88 -7.25 0.10 13.59
C ASN A 88 -5.92 0.87 13.65
N LEU A 89 -6.01 2.21 13.69
CA LEU A 89 -4.84 3.09 13.60
C LEU A 89 -3.85 2.89 14.76
N GLU A 90 -4.33 2.56 15.96
CA GLU A 90 -3.47 2.31 17.12
C GLU A 90 -2.68 1.00 16.98
N ASN A 91 -3.33 -0.05 16.48
CA ASN A 91 -2.69 -1.35 16.31
C ASN A 91 -1.78 -1.38 15.10
N ILE A 92 -2.18 -0.77 13.99
CA ILE A 92 -1.32 -0.63 12.80
C ILE A 92 -0.05 0.15 13.13
N LYS A 93 -0.09 1.15 14.04
CA LYS A 93 1.11 1.87 14.49
C LYS A 93 2.08 1.01 15.30
N LYS A 94 1.63 -0.08 15.92
CA LYS A 94 2.48 -1.02 16.68
C LYS A 94 3.22 -1.99 15.77
N VAL A 95 2.77 -2.16 14.53
CA VAL A 95 3.44 -2.97 13.52
C VAL A 95 4.72 -2.27 13.10
N GLU A 96 5.77 -3.04 12.87
CA GLU A 96 7.03 -2.52 12.33
C GLU A 96 6.81 -1.72 11.04
N ALA A 97 7.35 -0.49 11.00
CA ALA A 97 7.20 0.42 9.87
C ALA A 97 7.69 -0.19 8.55
N THR A 98 8.76 -1.00 8.59
CA THR A 98 9.28 -1.73 7.42
C THR A 98 8.25 -2.67 6.81
N THR A 99 7.50 -3.39 7.64
CA THR A 99 6.46 -4.32 7.18
C THR A 99 5.33 -3.55 6.51
N LEU A 100 4.87 -2.45 7.12
CA LEU A 100 3.81 -1.62 6.56
C LEU A 100 4.22 -0.92 5.27
N LEU A 101 5.48 -0.49 5.18
CA LEU A 101 6.04 0.09 3.96
C LEU A 101 6.06 -0.95 2.83
N ASN A 102 6.52 -2.17 3.10
CA ASN A 102 6.53 -3.25 2.11
C ASN A 102 5.11 -3.63 1.66
N ILE A 103 4.15 -3.63 2.59
CA ILE A 103 2.73 -3.79 2.24
C ILE A 103 2.28 -2.65 1.33
N TRP A 104 2.56 -1.41 1.69
CA TRP A 104 2.18 -0.24 0.90
C TRP A 104 2.76 -0.29 -0.52
N ILE A 105 4.05 -0.59 -0.66
CA ILE A 105 4.71 -0.78 -1.96
C ILE A 105 4.01 -1.88 -2.77
N LYS A 106 3.69 -3.02 -2.14
CA LYS A 106 2.97 -4.09 -2.82
C LYS A 106 1.58 -3.66 -3.29
N LEU A 107 0.86 -2.87 -2.49
CA LEU A 107 -0.44 -2.34 -2.88
C LEU A 107 -0.31 -1.36 -4.06
N GLN A 108 0.73 -0.54 -4.08
CA GLN A 108 1.01 0.35 -5.22
C GLN A 108 1.24 -0.43 -6.51
N GLU A 109 2.02 -1.52 -6.44
CA GLU A 109 2.21 -2.44 -7.58
C GLU A 109 0.89 -3.09 -8.00
N MET A 110 0.14 -3.64 -7.03
CA MET A 110 -1.09 -4.39 -7.29
C MET A 110 -2.19 -3.53 -7.91
N TYR A 111 -2.33 -2.29 -7.46
CA TYR A 111 -3.33 -1.34 -7.96
C TYR A 111 -2.80 -0.42 -9.06
N ASN A 112 -1.56 -0.61 -9.50
CA ASN A 112 -0.90 0.21 -10.51
C ASN A 112 -0.99 1.72 -10.20
N LEU A 113 -0.70 2.09 -8.94
CA LEU A 113 -0.79 3.48 -8.45
C LEU A 113 0.42 4.33 -8.85
N GLY A 114 1.53 3.69 -9.23
CA GLY A 114 2.79 4.32 -9.64
C GLY A 114 2.99 4.35 -11.16
N GLY A 115 1.91 4.59 -11.91
CA GLY A 115 1.80 4.47 -13.38
C GLY A 115 3.10 4.35 -14.15
N SER A 116 3.35 3.16 -14.72
CA SER A 116 4.35 2.78 -15.75
C SER A 116 5.81 3.25 -15.66
N ASN A 117 6.19 4.18 -14.79
CA ASN A 117 7.51 4.82 -14.75
C ASN A 117 8.12 4.93 -13.34
N ALA A 118 7.46 4.48 -12.27
CA ALA A 118 8.02 4.59 -10.91
C ALA A 118 9.10 3.53 -10.57
N PHE A 119 9.22 2.47 -11.38
CA PHE A 119 10.26 1.43 -11.25
C PHE A 119 10.99 1.14 -12.58
N GLY A 120 10.90 2.07 -13.55
CA GLY A 120 11.57 1.92 -14.84
C GLY A 120 13.03 2.36 -14.74
N VAL A 121 13.93 1.36 -14.72
CA VAL A 121 15.37 1.37 -15.07
C VAL A 121 16.28 2.44 -14.45
#